data_AF-A0A534X0G0-F1
#
_entry.id   AF-A0A534X0G0-F1
#
_cell.length_a   1.000
_cell.length_b   1.000
_cell.length_c   1.000
_cell.angle_alpha   90.00
_cell.angle_beta   90.00
_cell.angle_gamma   90.00
#
_symmetry.space_group_name_H-M   'P 1'
#
loop_
_entity.id
_entity.type
_entity.pdbx_description
1 polymer ?
#
loop_
_entity_poly.entity_id
_entity_poly.type
_entity_poly.pdbx_seq_one_letter_code
_entity_poly.pdbx_strand_id
1 'polypeptide(L)'
;MAIEILSPVSLGPTDVQPLAPRVQTLRGKVLGLRVDHAWRSFLQFADELRGLAHDRLGVKDVVVFDPSTRIGTPEAESGKVVEFARRIDAAVVGLGT
;
A
#
# COMPACT_ATOMS: atom_id res chain seq x y z
N MET A 1 -10.57 -19.19 37.13
CA MET A 1 -10.11 -17.97 36.43
C MET A 1 -9.35 -18.44 35.20
N ALA A 2 -9.95 -18.33 34.01
CA ALA A 2 -9.38 -18.84 32.77
C ALA A 2 -8.75 -17.67 32.00
N ILE A 3 -7.52 -17.83 31.51
CA ILE A 3 -6.90 -16.88 30.59
C ILE A 3 -7.38 -17.27 29.19
N GLU A 4 -8.15 -16.38 28.57
CA GLU A 4 -8.61 -16.53 27.19
C GLU A 4 -7.48 -16.03 26.27
N ILE A 5 -6.85 -16.95 25.54
CA ILE A 5 -5.87 -16.59 24.51
C ILE A 5 -6.66 -16.31 23.23
N LEU A 6 -6.80 -15.03 22.89
CA LEU A 6 -7.33 -14.61 21.60
C LEU A 6 -6.27 -14.94 20.53
N SER A 7 -6.58 -15.89 19.63
CA SER A 7 -5.73 -16.22 18.49
C SER A 7 -5.46 -14.95 17.66
N PRO A 8 -4.19 -14.58 17.38
CA PRO A 8 -3.88 -13.34 16.67
C PRO A 8 -4.21 -13.39 15.17
N VAL A 9 -4.61 -14.54 14.63
CA VAL A 9 -5.06 -14.65 13.22
C VAL A 9 -5.85 -15.95 12.98
N SER A 10 -7.07 -15.82 12.47
CA SER A 10 -7.56 -16.43 11.23
C SER A 10 -9.02 -16.01 11.05
N LEU A 11 -9.26 -15.00 10.22
CA LEU A 11 -10.59 -14.47 9.91
C LEU A 11 -11.34 -15.42 8.95
N GLY A 12 -11.61 -16.65 9.39
CA GLY A 12 -12.44 -17.62 8.65
C GLY A 12 -11.99 -17.84 7.19
N PRO A 13 -12.83 -18.43 6.33
CA PRO A 13 -12.62 -18.36 4.90
C PRO A 13 -12.80 -16.90 4.48
N THR A 14 -11.69 -16.21 4.21
CA THR A 14 -11.71 -14.91 3.56
C THR A 14 -12.48 -15.07 2.25
N ASP A 15 -13.57 -14.31 2.06
CA ASP A 15 -14.18 -14.16 0.74
C ASP A 15 -13.07 -13.72 -0.21
N VAL A 16 -12.58 -14.65 -1.03
CA VAL A 16 -11.46 -14.40 -1.92
C VAL A 16 -11.96 -13.40 -2.95
N GLN A 17 -11.64 -12.13 -2.74
CA GLN A 17 -11.91 -11.12 -3.75
C GLN A 17 -11.03 -11.42 -4.97
N PRO A 18 -11.59 -11.41 -6.18
CA PRO A 18 -10.80 -11.57 -7.38
C PRO A 18 -9.74 -10.48 -7.43
N LEU A 19 -8.52 -10.86 -7.80
CA LEU A 19 -7.45 -9.89 -8.00
C LEU A 19 -7.84 -8.89 -9.08
N ALA A 20 -7.39 -7.65 -8.91
CA ALA A 20 -7.54 -6.63 -9.94
C ALA A 20 -6.91 -7.13 -11.27
N PRO A 21 -7.51 -6.80 -12.43
CA PRO A 21 -6.95 -7.15 -13.73
C PRO A 21 -5.50 -6.68 -13.86
N ARG A 22 -4.67 -7.48 -14.51
CA ARG A 22 -3.26 -7.15 -14.72
C ARG A 22 -3.13 -5.88 -15.57
N VAL A 23 -2.37 -4.92 -15.07
CA VAL A 23 -1.99 -3.72 -15.82
C VAL A 23 -0.92 -4.10 -16.84
N GLN A 24 -1.20 -3.90 -18.14
CA GLN A 24 -0.27 -4.25 -19.22
C GLN A 24 0.89 -3.25 -19.37
N THR A 25 0.67 -1.98 -18.99
CA THR A 25 1.68 -0.92 -19.05
C THR A 25 1.40 0.15 -17.99
N LEU A 26 2.47 0.74 -17.46
CA LEU A 26 2.41 1.85 -16.51
C LEU A 26 2.49 3.23 -17.19
N ARG A 27 2.65 3.28 -18.51
CA ARG A 27 2.71 4.55 -19.25
C ARG A 27 1.40 5.32 -19.12
N GLY A 28 1.49 6.58 -18.69
CA GLY A 28 0.34 7.47 -18.46
C GLY A 28 -0.46 7.14 -17.20
N LYS A 29 -0.04 6.15 -16.40
CA LYS A 29 -0.74 5.70 -15.20
C LYS A 29 -0.28 6.41 -13.93
N VAL A 30 -1.10 6.35 -12.89
CA VAL A 30 -0.76 6.81 -11.53
C VAL A 30 -0.28 5.63 -10.71
N LEU A 31 0.95 5.71 -10.20
CA LEU A 31 1.56 4.68 -9.36
C LEU A 31 1.42 5.05 -7.88
N GLY A 32 0.90 4.15 -7.07
CA GLY A 32 0.89 4.25 -5.62
C GLY A 32 2.17 3.71 -5.00
N LEU A 33 2.67 4.36 -3.95
CA LEU A 33 3.76 3.85 -3.13
C LEU A 33 3.41 3.98 -1.65
N ARG A 34 3.43 2.85 -0.92
CA ARG A 34 3.37 2.90 0.54
C ARG A 34 4.75 3.24 1.09
N VAL A 35 4.82 4.26 1.95
CA VAL A 35 6.03 4.60 2.69
C VAL A 35 5.81 4.43 4.18
N ASP A 36 6.91 4.27 4.90
CA ASP A 36 6.97 4.36 6.35
C ASP A 36 8.07 5.35 6.71
N HIS A 37 7.80 6.22 7.69
CA HIS A 37 8.74 7.20 8.19
C HIS A 37 9.75 6.63 9.18
N ALA A 38 9.61 5.37 9.59
CA ALA A 38 10.55 4.73 10.51
C ALA A 38 11.99 4.67 9.96
N TRP A 39 12.18 4.70 8.63
CA TRP A 39 13.49 4.54 8.01
C TRP A 39 13.73 5.59 6.93
N ARG A 40 14.73 6.46 7.12
CA ARG A 40 15.09 7.50 6.12
C ARG A 40 15.47 6.93 4.75
N SER A 41 16.00 5.71 4.71
CA SER A 41 16.30 4.99 3.47
C SER A 41 15.07 4.74 2.60
N PHE A 42 13.88 4.60 3.20
CA PHE A 42 12.64 4.43 2.43
C PHE A 42 12.21 5.70 1.70
N LEU A 43 12.52 6.88 2.25
CA LEU A 43 12.26 8.15 1.56
C LEU A 43 13.18 8.32 0.35
N GLN A 44 14.47 7.95 0.50
CA GLN A 44 15.40 7.94 -0.62
C GLN A 44 14.95 6.95 -1.71
N PHE A 45 14.58 5.73 -1.32
CA PHE A 45 14.02 4.75 -2.24
C PHE A 45 12.78 5.28 -2.97
N ALA A 46 11.88 5.97 -2.27
CA ALA A 46 10.67 6.54 -2.86
C ALA A 46 10.99 7.62 -3.90
N ASP A 47 11.98 8.48 -3.64
CA ASP A 47 12.44 9.50 -4.59
C ASP A 47 13.09 8.88 -5.83
N GLU A 48 13.97 7.89 -5.64
CA GLU A 48 14.62 7.18 -6.74
C GLU A 48 13.60 6.42 -7.60
N LEU A 49 12.64 5.73 -6.97
CA LEU A 49 11.57 5.04 -7.67
C LEU A 49 10.71 6.02 -8.49
N ARG A 50 10.41 7.20 -7.94
CA ARG A 50 9.64 8.22 -8.65
C ARG A 50 10.32 8.65 -9.95
N GLY A 51 11.62 8.96 -9.88
CA GLY A 51 12.40 9.30 -11.07
C GLY A 51 12.41 8.18 -12.09
N LEU A 52 12.71 6.95 -11.66
CA LEU A 52 12.75 5.79 -12.55
C LEU A 52 11.38 5.47 -13.18
N ALA A 53 10.29 5.57 -12.42
CA ALA A 53 8.94 5.32 -12.89
C ALA A 53 8.52 6.33 -13.96
N HIS A 54 8.81 7.61 -13.74
CA HIS A 54 8.56 8.64 -14.72
C HIS A 54 9.42 8.43 -15.98
N ASP A 55 10.74 8.34 -15.81
CA ASP A 55 11.69 8.40 -16.93
C ASP A 55 11.72 7.11 -17.76
N ARG A 56 11.61 5.94 -17.12
CA ARG A 56 11.72 4.64 -17.80
C ARG A 56 10.37 4.04 -18.15
N LEU A 57 9.35 4.27 -17.34
CA LEU A 57 8.04 3.62 -17.49
C LEU A 57 6.97 4.59 -18.01
N GLY A 58 7.27 5.89 -18.06
CA GLY A 58 6.33 6.92 -18.52
C GLY A 58 5.13 7.09 -17.59
N VAL A 59 5.30 6.78 -16.30
CA VAL A 59 4.27 6.99 -15.26
C VAL A 59 3.91 8.47 -15.20
N LYS A 60 2.61 8.77 -15.14
CA LYS A 60 2.11 10.14 -15.09
C LYS A 60 2.39 10.80 -13.74
N ASP A 61 2.16 10.05 -12.67
CA ASP A 61 2.30 10.56 -11.30
C ASP A 61 2.59 9.43 -10.31
N VAL A 62 3.25 9.74 -9.20
CA VAL A 62 3.49 8.82 -8.08
C VAL A 62 2.89 9.39 -6.81
N VAL A 63 1.86 8.72 -6.27
CA VAL A 63 1.16 9.13 -5.06
C VAL A 63 1.63 8.29 -3.88
N VAL A 64 1.97 8.96 -2.78
CA VAL A 64 2.46 8.31 -1.57
C VAL A 64 1.32 8.05 -0.59
N PHE A 65 1.26 6.84 -0.05
CA PHE A 65 0.46 6.48 1.11
C PHE A 65 1.36 6.40 2.34
N ASP A 66 1.19 7.36 3.25
CA ASP A 66 1.70 7.29 4.60
C ASP A 66 0.53 6.89 5.51
N PRO A 67 0.56 5.70 6.15
CA PRO A 67 -0.50 5.30 7.06
C PRO A 67 -0.63 6.25 8.26
N SER A 68 0.42 7.04 8.58
CA SER A 68 0.66 7.74 9.84
C SER A 68 0.64 6.75 11.00
N THR A 69 1.65 6.73 11.87
CA THR A 69 1.76 5.77 12.97
C THR A 69 0.60 5.97 13.96
N ARG A 70 -0.57 5.36 13.72
CA ARG A 70 -1.71 5.35 14.65
C ARG A 70 -2.25 3.94 14.78
N ILE A 71 -1.61 3.20 15.68
CA ILE A 71 -2.13 1.95 16.20
C ILE A 71 -3.44 2.25 16.95
N GLY A 72 -4.53 1.54 16.63
CA GLY A 72 -5.72 1.49 17.49
C GLY A 72 -7.08 1.85 16.87
N THR A 73 -7.19 2.14 15.57
CA THR A 73 -8.48 2.43 14.91
C THR A 73 -8.62 1.77 13.51
N PRO A 74 -8.89 0.46 13.44
CA PRO A 74 -8.87 -0.32 12.19
C PRO A 74 -9.81 0.19 11.08
N GLU A 75 -10.99 0.70 11.42
CA GLU A 75 -11.98 1.18 10.46
C GLU A 75 -11.51 2.47 9.77
N ALA A 76 -10.92 3.38 10.55
CA ALA A 76 -10.35 4.61 10.04
C ALA A 76 -9.11 4.36 9.18
N GLU A 77 -8.31 3.35 9.53
CA GLU A 77 -7.16 2.90 8.73
C GLU A 77 -7.62 2.29 7.40
N SER A 78 -8.64 1.44 7.43
CA SER A 78 -9.22 0.82 6.24
C SER A 78 -9.81 1.87 5.28
N GLY A 79 -10.48 2.90 5.80
CA GLY A 79 -11.01 4.01 5.00
C GLY A 79 -9.92 4.74 4.21
N LYS A 80 -8.78 5.04 4.83
CA LYS A 80 -7.65 5.70 4.16
C LYS A 80 -7.07 4.85 3.03
N VAL A 81 -7.00 3.52 3.22
CA VAL A 81 -6.51 2.59 2.18
C VAL A 81 -7.47 2.58 0.99
N VAL A 82 -8.78 2.56 1.23
CA VAL A 82 -9.79 2.61 0.16
C VAL A 82 -9.69 3.92 -0.63
N GLU A 83 -9.57 5.06 0.06
CA GLU A 83 -9.42 6.36 -0.59
C GLU A 83 -8.14 6.45 -1.42
N PHE A 84 -7.02 5.92 -0.91
CA PHE A 84 -5.78 5.84 -1.65
C PHE A 84 -5.89 4.92 -2.88
N ALA A 85 -6.46 3.74 -2.72
CA ALA A 85 -6.62 2.76 -3.81
C ALA A 85 -7.47 3.30 -4.97
N ARG A 86 -8.46 4.15 -4.69
CA ARG A 86 -9.29 4.81 -5.71
C ARG A 86 -8.53 5.82 -6.59
N ARG A 87 -7.34 6.26 -6.17
CA ARG A 87 -6.57 7.32 -6.85
C ARG A 87 -5.44 6.78 -7.72
N ILE A 88 -5.18 5.48 -7.69
CA ILE A 88 -4.01 4.86 -8.32
C ILE A 88 -4.43 3.75 -9.28
N ASP A 89 -3.63 3.50 -10.30
CA ASP A 89 -3.83 2.39 -11.24
C ASP A 89 -3.07 1.12 -10.82
N ALA A 90 -1.95 1.28 -10.11
CA ALA A 90 -1.10 0.21 -9.62
C ALA A 90 -0.37 0.68 -8.35
N ALA A 91 0.15 -0.24 -7.53
CA ALA A 91 0.90 0.11 -6.33
C ALA A 91 2.17 -0.75 -6.16
N VAL A 92 3.21 -0.13 -5.62
CA VAL A 92 4.35 -0.84 -5.00
C VAL A 92 4.11 -0.90 -3.50
N VAL A 93 4.08 -2.11 -2.96
CA VAL A 93 3.89 -2.37 -1.52
C VAL A 93 5.01 -3.26 -1.00
N GLY A 94 5.54 -2.93 0.18
CA GLY A 94 6.43 -3.82 0.91
C GLY A 94 5.63 -4.92 1.59
N LEU A 95 6.11 -6.16 1.50
CA LEU A 95 5.59 -7.27 2.28
C LEU A 95 6.33 -7.30 3.63
N GLY A 96 5.59 -7.14 4.72
CA GLY A 96 6.11 -7.42 6.06
C GLY A 96 6.23 -8.93 6.26
N THR A 97 7.33 -9.37 6.85
CA THR A 97 7.53 -10.75 7.32
C THR A 97 7.23 -10.85 8.80
#